data_AF-A0A1Q9JY12-F1
#
_entry.id   AF-A0A1Q9JY12-F1
#
_cell.length_a   1.000
_cell.length_b   1.000
_cell.length_c   1.000
_cell.angle_alpha   90.00
_cell.angle_beta   90.00
_cell.angle_gamma   90.00
#
_symmetry.space_group_name_H-M   'P 1'
#
loop_
_entity.id
_entity.type
_entity.pdbx_description
1 polymer ?
#
loop_
_entity_poly.entity_id
_entity_poly.type
_entity_poly.pdbx_seq_one_letter_code
_entity_poly.pdbx_strand_id
1 'polypeptide(L)'
;MKIWIGEYGRLVVMVCLGTCLLVFLRGAFLNQMRERISIGDAPVKSDRPSISYGSVPILKGLDKNGKALALKIPAGAKFSPLYTEDMIQVQAVDEKDGDITDQIQVYVVGEKAVKERLTGNLDTSGKKRHYILSYEVTNSSGFWTGKRISVLITESGGKG
;
A
#
# COMPACT_ATOMS: atom_id res chain seq x y z
N MET A 1 -48.06 -44.85 10.95
CA MET A 1 -46.68 -44.61 10.47
C MET A 1 -46.79 -44.21 9.00
N LYS A 2 -46.30 -43.11 8.46
CA LYS A 2 -45.28 -42.14 8.86
C LYS A 2 -45.60 -40.82 8.13
N ILE A 3 -45.85 -39.76 8.91
CA ILE A 3 -45.92 -38.37 8.44
C ILE A 3 -44.46 -37.88 8.41
N TRP A 4 -43.70 -38.08 7.34
CA TRP A 4 -42.27 -37.70 7.34
C TRP A 4 -41.65 -37.46 5.94
N ILE A 5 -42.38 -36.92 4.96
CA ILE A 5 -41.79 -36.57 3.64
C ILE A 5 -41.93 -35.09 3.24
N GLY A 6 -42.95 -34.38 3.73
CA GLY A 6 -43.16 -32.97 3.37
C GLY A 6 -42.19 -31.98 4.04
N GLU A 7 -41.82 -32.22 5.30
CA GLU A 7 -41.00 -31.26 6.07
C GLU A 7 -39.50 -31.36 5.78
N TYR A 8 -38.98 -32.56 5.50
CA TYR A 8 -37.56 -32.74 5.17
C TYR A 8 -37.16 -32.10 3.85
N GLY A 9 -38.05 -32.08 2.85
CA GLY A 9 -37.74 -31.42 1.57
C GLY A 9 -37.49 -29.92 1.73
N ARG A 10 -38.31 -29.25 2.55
CA ARG A 10 -38.17 -27.82 2.82
C ARG A 10 -36.94 -27.52 3.68
N LEU A 11 -36.65 -28.38 4.66
CA LEU A 11 -35.49 -28.24 5.53
C LEU A 11 -34.17 -28.49 4.78
N VAL A 12 -34.12 -29.47 3.88
CA VAL A 12 -32.96 -29.72 3.00
C VAL A 12 -32.71 -28.56 2.04
N VAL A 13 -33.77 -27.99 1.44
CA VAL A 13 -33.63 -26.81 0.56
C VAL A 13 -33.13 -25.59 1.34
N MET A 14 -33.62 -25.36 2.56
CA MET A 14 -33.15 -24.28 3.43
C MET A 14 -31.69 -24.47 3.85
N VAL A 15 -31.26 -25.70 4.15
CA VAL A 15 -29.85 -26.02 4.47
C VAL A 15 -28.94 -25.83 3.25
N CYS A 16 -29.38 -26.24 2.05
CA CYS A 16 -28.61 -26.01 0.81
C CYS A 16 -28.48 -24.53 0.46
N LEU A 17 -29.57 -23.74 0.60
CA LEU A 17 -29.51 -22.29 0.37
C LEU A 17 -28.64 -21.57 1.41
N GLY A 18 -28.76 -21.96 2.68
CA GLY A 18 -27.95 -21.39 3.77
C GLY A 18 -26.46 -21.72 3.63
N THR A 19 -26.12 -22.96 3.26
CA THR A 19 -24.72 -23.36 3.02
C THR A 19 -24.12 -22.70 1.78
N CYS A 20 -24.88 -22.55 0.69
CA CYS A 20 -24.46 -21.76 -0.47
C CYS A 20 -24.20 -20.29 -0.11
N LEU A 21 -25.08 -19.66 0.69
CA LEU A 21 -24.90 -18.28 1.14
C LEU A 21 -23.67 -18.13 2.04
N LEU A 22 -23.43 -19.08 2.95
CA LEU A 22 -22.26 -19.08 3.83
C LEU A 22 -20.95 -19.29 3.06
N VAL A 23 -20.92 -20.16 2.04
CA VAL A 23 -19.74 -20.34 1.17
C VAL A 23 -19.49 -19.08 0.33
N PHE A 24 -20.54 -18.42 -0.17
CA PHE A 24 -20.40 -17.17 -0.93
C PHE A 24 -19.92 -16.01 -0.05
N LEU A 25 -20.46 -15.86 1.16
CA LEU A 25 -20.02 -14.85 2.14
C LEU A 25 -18.58 -15.13 2.60
N ARG A 26 -18.20 -16.40 2.83
CA ARG A 26 -16.80 -16.74 3.14
C ARG A 26 -15.87 -16.46 1.97
N GLY A 27 -16.26 -16.78 0.74
CA GLY A 27 -15.45 -16.54 -0.45
C GLY A 27 -15.23 -15.05 -0.71
N ALA A 28 -16.27 -14.23 -0.59
CA ALA A 28 -16.17 -12.78 -0.73
C ALA A 28 -15.33 -12.15 0.39
N PHE A 29 -15.51 -12.60 1.64
CA PHE A 29 -14.75 -12.09 2.79
C PHE A 29 -13.28 -12.54 2.78
N LEU A 30 -12.98 -13.79 2.40
CA LEU A 30 -11.61 -14.29 2.25
C LEU A 30 -10.88 -13.62 1.08
N ASN A 31 -11.56 -13.34 -0.03
CA ASN A 31 -10.96 -12.57 -1.13
C ASN A 31 -10.68 -11.11 -0.71
N GLN A 32 -11.56 -10.47 0.07
CA GLN A 32 -11.31 -9.12 0.58
C GLN A 32 -10.20 -9.07 1.64
N MET A 33 -9.93 -10.16 2.36
CA MET A 33 -8.84 -10.25 3.35
C MET A 33 -7.51 -10.68 2.73
N ARG A 34 -7.52 -11.44 1.62
CA ARG A 34 -6.30 -11.85 0.89
C ARG A 34 -5.60 -10.66 0.21
N GLU A 35 -6.32 -9.59 -0.13
CA GLU A 35 -5.71 -8.35 -0.63
C GLU A 35 -5.19 -7.42 0.47
N ARG A 36 -5.62 -7.62 1.73
CA ARG A 36 -5.17 -6.80 2.88
C ARG A 36 -4.00 -7.40 3.65
N ILE A 37 -3.70 -8.70 3.45
CA ILE A 37 -2.60 -9.40 4.13
C ILE A 37 -1.63 -9.93 3.06
N SER A 38 -1.08 -9.00 2.29
CA SER A 38 0.23 -9.17 1.67
C SER A 38 0.90 -7.80 1.58
N ILE A 39 1.10 -7.18 2.75
CA ILE A 39 2.23 -6.27 2.94
C ILE A 39 3.46 -7.16 3.07
N GLY A 40 3.79 -7.83 1.96
CA GLY A 40 5.06 -8.50 1.80
C GLY A 40 6.04 -7.43 1.35
N ASP A 41 6.66 -6.75 2.32
CA ASP A 41 7.99 -6.18 2.11
C ASP A 41 8.95 -7.37 1.94
N ALA A 42 8.89 -8.03 0.79
CA ALA A 42 9.74 -9.16 0.48
C ALA A 42 10.61 -8.79 -0.72
N PRO A 43 11.93 -8.64 -0.54
CA PRO A 43 12.82 -8.87 -1.67
C PRO A 43 12.58 -10.30 -2.14
N VAL A 44 12.31 -10.48 -3.43
CA VAL A 44 12.28 -11.82 -4.05
C VAL A 44 13.66 -12.43 -3.83
N LYS A 45 13.79 -13.32 -2.85
CA LYS A 45 15.02 -14.07 -2.61
C LYS A 45 15.03 -15.23 -3.59
N SER A 46 15.76 -15.09 -4.70
CA SER A 46 16.00 -16.20 -5.61
C SER A 46 17.12 -17.08 -5.08
N ASP A 47 16.87 -18.36 -4.83
CA ASP A 47 17.86 -19.37 -4.42
C ASP A 47 18.80 -19.77 -5.58
N ARG A 48 19.44 -18.80 -6.22
CA ARG A 48 20.51 -19.03 -7.20
C ARG A 48 21.77 -18.27 -6.75
N PRO A 49 22.98 -18.86 -6.89
CA PRO A 49 24.21 -18.22 -6.44
C PRO A 49 24.34 -16.83 -7.05
N SER A 50 24.41 -15.80 -6.21
CA SER A 50 24.36 -14.40 -6.61
C SER A 50 25.66 -13.99 -7.30
N ILE A 51 25.67 -14.10 -8.63
CA ILE A 51 26.62 -13.38 -9.46
C ILE A 51 26.19 -11.91 -9.41
N SER A 52 26.97 -11.06 -8.73
CA SER A 52 26.66 -9.63 -8.55
C SER A 52 26.75 -8.87 -9.88
N TYR A 53 25.63 -8.78 -10.59
CA TYR A 53 25.43 -7.88 -11.72
C TYR A 53 24.45 -6.79 -11.31
N GLY A 54 24.99 -5.62 -10.94
CA GLY A 54 24.26 -4.39 -10.64
C GLY A 54 23.63 -4.32 -9.24
N SER A 55 23.91 -3.23 -8.52
CA SER A 55 23.24 -2.92 -7.26
C SER A 55 21.82 -2.44 -7.53
N VAL A 56 20.88 -2.84 -6.67
CA VAL A 56 19.54 -2.23 -6.65
C VAL A 56 19.65 -0.91 -5.88
N PRO A 57 19.06 0.19 -6.37
CA PRO A 57 19.08 1.45 -5.65
C PRO A 57 18.39 1.34 -4.29
N ILE A 58 18.85 2.14 -3.32
CA ILE A 58 18.36 2.15 -1.94
C ILE A 58 17.59 3.44 -1.67
N LEU A 59 16.30 3.31 -1.33
CA LEU A 59 15.47 4.40 -0.84
C LEU A 59 15.56 4.51 0.69
N LYS A 60 15.93 5.71 1.16
CA LYS A 60 16.03 6.09 2.58
C LYS A 60 14.94 7.11 2.96
N GLY A 61 14.65 7.21 4.25
CA GLY A 61 13.69 8.19 4.78
C GLY A 61 12.21 7.80 4.64
N LEU A 62 11.92 6.57 4.19
CA LEU A 62 10.57 6.04 3.98
C LEU A 62 10.18 4.96 5.01
N ASP A 63 11.02 4.73 6.01
CA ASP A 63 10.78 3.81 7.11
C ASP A 63 11.22 4.42 8.44
N LYS A 64 10.61 3.93 9.52
CA LYS A 64 10.97 4.25 10.90
C LYS A 64 10.98 2.96 11.70
N ASN A 65 12.14 2.60 12.24
CA ASN A 65 12.36 1.35 12.98
C ASN A 65 12.00 0.09 12.15
N GLY A 66 12.37 0.09 10.87
CA GLY A 66 12.12 -1.05 9.97
C GLY A 66 10.65 -1.22 9.54
N LYS A 67 9.77 -0.27 9.88
CA LYS A 67 8.38 -0.24 9.41
C LYS A 67 8.19 0.90 8.42
N ALA A 68 7.37 0.68 7.39
CA ALA A 68 6.96 1.72 6.46
C ALA A 68 6.44 2.95 7.20
N LEU A 69 6.86 4.14 6.75
CA LEU A 69 6.52 5.40 7.39
C LEU A 69 4.99 5.66 7.29
N ALA A 70 4.42 6.17 8.38
CA ALA A 70 3.04 6.63 8.43
C ALA A 70 3.00 8.05 8.97
N LEU A 71 2.50 8.99 8.17
CA LEU A 71 2.46 10.42 8.47
C LEU A 71 1.03 10.87 8.77
N LYS A 72 0.90 11.80 9.72
CA LYS A 72 -0.33 12.54 9.98
C LYS A 72 -0.09 13.99 9.62
N ILE A 73 -0.90 14.54 8.73
CA ILE A 73 -0.71 15.89 8.19
C ILE A 73 -1.99 16.70 8.47
N PRO A 74 -1.89 17.88 9.11
CA PRO A 74 -3.04 18.75 9.28
C PRO A 74 -3.62 19.18 7.92
N ALA A 75 -4.95 19.25 7.82
CA ALA A 75 -5.61 19.75 6.62
C ALA A 75 -5.16 21.18 6.29
N GLY A 76 -4.80 21.42 5.03
CA GLY A 76 -4.26 22.69 4.55
C GLY A 76 -2.77 22.91 4.80
N ALA A 77 -2.07 22.00 5.49
CA ALA A 77 -0.62 22.09 5.65
C ALA A 77 0.11 21.80 4.33
N LYS A 78 1.18 22.54 4.06
CA LYS A 78 2.02 22.30 2.89
C LYS A 78 2.84 21.02 3.09
N PHE A 79 2.65 20.02 2.24
CA PHE A 79 3.41 18.77 2.27
C PHE A 79 4.06 18.49 0.93
N SER A 80 5.38 18.46 0.91
CA SER A 80 6.18 18.00 -0.23
C SER A 80 6.64 16.57 0.04
N PRO A 81 6.39 15.63 -0.90
CA PRO A 81 6.62 14.21 -0.68
C PRO A 81 8.10 13.84 -0.58
N LEU A 82 9.02 14.64 -1.12
CA LEU A 82 10.46 14.38 -1.06
C LEU A 82 11.11 15.01 0.17
N TYR A 83 10.65 16.19 0.58
CA TYR A 83 11.18 16.92 1.71
C TYR A 83 10.10 17.76 2.38
N THR A 84 9.82 17.47 3.63
CA THR A 84 9.07 18.34 4.52
C THR A 84 9.78 18.33 5.86
N GLU A 85 10.20 19.52 6.31
CA GLU A 85 10.92 19.70 7.57
C GLU A 85 10.22 18.96 8.72
N ASP A 86 11.01 18.27 9.54
CA ASP A 86 10.58 17.42 10.66
C ASP A 86 9.62 16.26 10.34
N MET A 87 9.26 16.03 9.07
CA MET A 87 8.34 14.96 8.67
C MET A 87 9.00 13.91 7.79
N ILE A 88 9.69 14.33 6.74
CA ILE A 88 10.24 13.42 5.73
C ILE A 88 11.43 14.04 5.00
N GLN A 89 12.44 13.22 4.75
CA GLN A 89 13.58 13.54 3.89
C GLN A 89 13.95 12.28 3.11
N VAL A 90 13.46 12.20 1.87
CA VAL A 90 13.64 11.02 1.02
C VAL A 90 14.93 11.16 0.22
N GLN A 91 15.72 10.09 0.20
CA GLN A 91 16.95 10.01 -0.59
C GLN A 91 17.00 8.68 -1.34
N ALA A 92 17.63 8.70 -2.51
CA ALA A 92 17.94 7.50 -3.27
C ALA A 92 19.44 7.44 -3.56
N VAL A 93 20.08 6.35 -3.13
CA VAL A 93 21.52 6.14 -3.35
C VAL A 93 21.73 4.79 -3.99
N ASP A 94 22.61 4.74 -4.97
CA ASP A 94 23.07 3.53 -5.65
C ASP A 94 24.61 3.45 -5.58
N GLU A 95 25.15 2.23 -5.53
CA GLU A 95 26.60 2.01 -5.40
C GLU A 95 27.39 2.53 -6.61
N LYS A 96 26.81 2.43 -7.81
CA LYS A 96 27.47 2.83 -9.07
C LYS A 96 27.10 4.22 -9.53
N ASP A 97 25.82 4.59 -9.38
CA ASP A 97 25.33 5.89 -9.84
C ASP A 97 25.46 7.00 -8.79
N GLY A 98 25.77 6.65 -7.54
CA GLY A 98 25.87 7.60 -6.44
C GLY A 98 24.51 8.11 -5.98
N ASP A 99 24.38 9.42 -5.80
CA ASP A 99 23.11 10.05 -5.41
C ASP A 99 22.19 10.21 -6.63
N ILE A 100 21.07 9.49 -6.60
CA ILE A 100 20.04 9.51 -7.64
C ILE A 100 18.71 10.03 -7.10
N THR A 101 18.74 10.82 -6.02
CA THR A 101 17.55 11.38 -5.37
C THR A 101 16.65 12.16 -6.33
N ASP A 102 17.24 12.88 -7.30
CA ASP A 102 16.49 13.63 -8.31
C ASP A 102 15.72 12.76 -9.32
N GLN A 103 16.01 11.44 -9.34
CA GLN A 103 15.35 10.48 -10.22
C GLN A 103 14.13 9.82 -9.55
N ILE A 104 13.86 10.13 -8.28
CA ILE A 104 12.71 9.59 -7.55
C ILE A 104 11.42 10.08 -8.19
N GLN A 105 10.54 9.13 -8.51
CA GLN A 105 9.19 9.38 -8.96
C GLN A 105 8.20 9.03 -7.85
N VAL A 106 7.31 9.96 -7.54
CA VAL A 106 6.28 9.79 -6.51
C VAL A 106 4.93 9.63 -7.19
N TYR A 107 4.15 8.66 -6.72
CA TYR A 107 2.80 8.40 -7.20
C TYR A 107 1.81 8.35 -6.04
N VAL A 108 0.62 8.90 -6.25
CA VAL A 108 -0.54 8.60 -5.40
C VAL A 108 -1.14 7.30 -5.90
N VAL A 109 -1.29 6.33 -4.99
CA VAL A 109 -1.96 5.06 -5.28
C VAL A 109 -3.43 5.20 -4.87
N GLY A 110 -4.29 5.33 -5.86
CA GLY A 110 -5.74 5.43 -5.70
C GLY A 110 -6.42 4.06 -5.55
N GLU A 111 -7.75 4.09 -5.60
CA GLU A 111 -8.55 2.88 -5.61
C GLU A 111 -8.18 1.99 -6.81
N LYS A 112 -8.32 0.66 -6.64
CA LYS A 112 -7.96 -0.34 -7.67
C LYS A 112 -6.49 -0.26 -8.13
N ALA A 113 -5.60 0.25 -7.28
CA ALA A 113 -4.15 0.34 -7.54
C ALA A 113 -3.78 1.22 -8.76
N VAL A 114 -4.65 2.17 -9.14
CA VAL A 114 -4.32 3.19 -10.12
C VAL A 114 -3.23 4.11 -9.55
N LYS A 115 -2.11 4.26 -10.26
CA LYS A 115 -1.01 5.15 -9.87
C LYS A 115 -1.10 6.45 -10.66
N GLU A 116 -1.25 7.56 -9.95
CA GLU A 116 -1.20 8.90 -10.54
C GLU A 116 0.10 9.57 -10.14
N ARG A 117 0.87 10.05 -11.11
CA ARG A 117 2.15 10.70 -10.82
C ARG A 117 1.89 12.02 -10.07
N LEU A 118 2.51 12.16 -8.91
CA LEU A 118 2.45 13.38 -8.12
C LEU A 118 3.52 14.35 -8.60
N THR A 119 3.10 15.52 -9.07
CA THR A 119 3.99 16.62 -9.45
C THR A 119 3.87 17.75 -8.41
N GLY A 120 4.93 17.96 -7.63
CA GLY A 120 4.96 18.97 -6.58
C GLY A 120 4.35 18.52 -5.25
N ASN A 121 3.56 19.38 -4.63
CA ASN A 121 3.02 19.15 -3.29
C ASN A 121 1.76 18.29 -3.34
N LEU A 122 1.55 17.49 -2.28
CA LEU A 122 0.29 16.78 -2.08
C LEU A 122 -0.82 17.77 -1.73
N ASP A 123 -2.00 17.63 -2.33
CA ASP A 123 -3.18 18.38 -1.91
C ASP A 123 -3.69 17.87 -0.55
N THR A 124 -3.55 18.72 0.48
CA THR A 124 -3.98 18.44 1.86
C THR A 124 -5.25 19.19 2.24
N SER A 125 -5.94 19.85 1.30
CA SER A 125 -7.15 20.64 1.59
C SER A 125 -8.32 19.79 2.08
N GLY A 126 -8.40 18.53 1.63
CA GLY A 126 -9.45 17.60 1.99
C GLY A 126 -9.28 16.99 3.38
N LYS A 127 -10.25 17.21 4.27
CA LYS A 127 -10.27 16.62 5.62
C LYS A 127 -10.45 15.10 5.57
N LYS A 128 -9.82 14.37 6.52
CA LYS A 128 -9.97 12.92 6.73
C LYS A 128 -9.66 12.07 5.49
N ARG A 129 -8.76 12.54 4.63
CA ARG A 129 -8.29 11.79 3.46
C ARG A 129 -7.09 10.92 3.82
N HIS A 130 -7.06 9.73 3.24
CA HIS A 130 -5.95 8.81 3.35
C HIS A 130 -5.31 8.65 1.97
N TYR A 131 -4.00 8.83 1.90
CA TYR A 131 -3.21 8.65 0.69
C TYR A 131 -2.18 7.56 0.92
N ILE A 132 -1.95 6.76 -0.11
CA ILE A 132 -0.80 5.86 -0.19
C ILE A 132 0.12 6.46 -1.23
N LEU A 133 1.34 6.81 -0.83
CA LEU A 133 2.36 7.31 -1.76
C LEU A 133 3.32 6.18 -2.11
N SER A 134 3.60 5.99 -3.40
CA SER A 134 4.60 5.05 -3.94
C SER A 134 5.79 5.85 -4.43
N TYR A 135 6.96 5.57 -3.87
CA TYR A 135 8.25 6.16 -4.26
C TYR A 135 9.00 5.13 -5.07
N GLU A 136 9.41 5.49 -6.27
CA GLU A 136 9.99 4.58 -7.24
C GLU A 136 11.21 5.23 -7.86
N VAL A 137 12.29 4.48 -8.00
CA VAL A 137 13.52 4.96 -8.64
C VAL A 137 14.18 3.82 -9.38
N THR A 138 14.70 4.13 -10.57
CA THR A 138 15.43 3.20 -11.43
C THR A 138 16.81 3.77 -11.67
N ASN A 139 17.86 2.97 -11.49
CA ASN A 139 19.22 3.39 -11.79
C ASN A 139 19.53 3.32 -13.29
N SER A 140 20.69 3.83 -13.71
CA SER A 140 21.19 3.87 -15.09
C SER A 140 21.29 2.48 -15.74
N SER A 141 21.48 1.44 -14.92
CA SER A 141 21.56 0.04 -15.33
C SER A 141 20.19 -0.64 -15.42
N GLY A 142 19.10 0.08 -15.14
CA GLY A 142 17.72 -0.42 -15.24
C GLY A 142 17.21 -1.18 -14.00
N PHE A 143 17.97 -1.22 -12.91
CA PHE A 143 17.50 -1.82 -11.64
C PHE A 143 16.56 -0.85 -10.93
N TRP A 144 15.41 -1.36 -10.51
CA TRP A 144 14.33 -0.58 -9.91
C TRP A 144 14.13 -0.95 -8.44
N THR A 145 13.75 0.03 -7.64
CA THR A 145 13.27 -0.16 -6.27
C THR A 145 12.02 0.68 -6.02
N GLY A 146 11.17 0.23 -5.11
CA GLY A 146 9.96 0.94 -4.73
C GLY A 146 9.63 0.77 -3.25
N LYS A 147 9.17 1.85 -2.62
CA LYS A 147 8.66 1.85 -1.24
C LYS A 147 7.35 2.64 -1.15
N ARG A 148 6.51 2.27 -0.20
CA ARG A 148 5.24 2.96 0.04
C ARG A 148 5.17 3.53 1.45
N ILE A 149 4.49 4.67 1.59
CA ILE A 149 4.16 5.26 2.88
C ILE A 149 2.66 5.56 2.94
N SER A 150 2.15 5.66 4.16
CA SER A 150 0.76 6.04 4.44
C SER A 150 0.71 7.49 4.90
N VAL A 151 -0.17 8.30 4.32
CA VAL A 151 -0.39 9.70 4.72
C VAL A 151 -1.85 9.88 5.10
N LEU A 152 -2.11 10.31 6.32
CA LEU A 152 -3.46 10.62 6.82
C LEU A 152 -3.61 12.12 7.02
N ILE A 153 -4.54 12.74 6.29
CA ILE A 153 -4.92 14.14 6.49
C ILE A 153 -5.89 14.23 7.67
N THR A 154 -5.46 14.86 8.75
CA THR A 154 -6.29 15.08 9.94
C THR A 154 -6.98 16.44 9.87
N GLU A 155 -8.06 16.61 10.63
CA GLU A 155 -8.61 17.96 10.82
C GLU A 155 -7.49 18.85 11.37
N SER A 156 -7.33 20.06 10.79
CA SER A 156 -6.48 21.07 11.41
C SER A 156 -6.97 21.25 12.84
N GLY A 157 -6.06 21.17 13.81
CA GLY A 157 -6.39 21.46 15.20
C GLY A 157 -6.92 22.88 15.28
N GLY A 158 -8.24 23.00 15.20
CA GLY A 158 -8.93 24.25 15.49
C GLY A 158 -8.60 24.55 16.94
N LYS A 159 -7.78 25.57 17.17
CA LYS A 159 -7.88 26.33 18.40
C LYS A 159 -9.29 26.96 18.36
N GLY A 160 -10.24 26.26 18.97
CA GLY A 160 -11.47 26.87 19.47
C GLY A 160 -11.16 27.74 20.68
#